data_AF-A0A2U3WD15-F1
#
_entry.id   AF-A0A2U3WD15-F1
#
_cell.length_a   1.000
_cell.length_b   1.000
_cell.length_c   1.000
_cell.angle_alpha   90.00
_cell.angle_beta   90.00
_cell.angle_gamma   90.00
#
_symmetry.space_group_name_H-M   'P 1'
#
loop_
_entity.id
_entity.type
_entity.pdbx_description
1 polymer ?
#
loop_
_entity_poly.entity_id
_entity_poly.type
_entity_poly.pdbx_seq_one_letter_code
_entity_poly.pdbx_strand_id
1 'polypeptide(L)'
;MKKGGVPLLLSIIFLTLIGGQGTPTMRNRRCSCITTSQRTIQSKFLKDLKQFAPSSYCEKTEIIATMKNGVQTCLNPDSTDVKELIQKWEKQVSQKKKQKKGKRYQKSKKVLKVKKSQHPHQKKTT
;
A
#
# COMPACT_ATOMS: atom_id res chain seq x y z
N MET A 1 -22.10 67.43 -8.26
CA MET A 1 -21.67 66.05 -8.62
C MET A 1 -20.66 65.60 -7.57
N LYS A 2 -20.96 64.57 -6.77
CA LYS A 2 -20.05 63.81 -5.87
C LYS A 2 -20.90 62.93 -4.93
N LYS A 3 -21.54 61.90 -5.47
CA LYS A 3 -22.17 60.81 -4.71
C LYS A 3 -21.79 59.49 -5.38
N GLY A 4 -20.50 59.14 -5.29
CA GLY A 4 -19.99 57.96 -5.99
C GLY A 4 -18.91 57.18 -5.24
N GLY A 5 -18.44 57.66 -4.07
CA GLY A 5 -17.35 56.99 -3.34
C GLY A 5 -17.83 55.95 -2.32
N VAL A 6 -18.92 56.25 -1.60
CA VAL A 6 -19.39 55.44 -0.47
C VAL A 6 -19.78 54.00 -0.85
N PRO A 7 -20.58 53.76 -1.92
CA PRO A 7 -20.95 52.37 -2.27
C PRO A 7 -19.76 51.57 -2.82
N LEU A 8 -18.79 52.25 -3.45
CA LEU A 8 -17.58 51.64 -3.98
C LEU A 8 -16.65 51.19 -2.86
N LEU A 9 -16.48 52.01 -1.81
CA LEU A 9 -15.69 51.65 -0.63
C LEU A 9 -16.32 50.48 0.14
N LEU A 10 -17.64 50.47 0.30
CA LEU A 10 -18.35 49.37 0.97
C LEU A 10 -18.21 48.05 0.21
N SER A 11 -18.27 48.07 -1.12
CA SER A 11 -18.07 46.89 -1.97
C SER A 11 -16.66 46.30 -1.83
N ILE A 12 -15.63 47.16 -1.82
CA ILE A 12 -14.23 46.73 -1.68
C ILE A 12 -13.98 46.10 -0.31
N ILE A 13 -14.56 46.66 0.77
CA ILE A 13 -14.47 46.10 2.13
C ILE A 13 -15.15 44.72 2.21
N PHE A 14 -16.27 44.53 1.52
CA PHE A 14 -16.96 43.25 1.48
C PHE A 14 -16.16 42.16 0.72
N LEU A 15 -15.50 42.55 -0.37
CA LEU A 15 -14.62 41.67 -1.16
C LEU A 15 -13.37 41.22 -0.37
N THR A 16 -12.78 42.09 0.45
CA THR A 16 -11.62 41.72 1.28
C THR A 16 -12.00 40.83 2.47
N LEU A 17 -13.22 40.93 2.99
CA LEU A 17 -13.73 40.07 4.06
C LEU A 17 -14.11 38.66 3.57
N ILE A 18 -14.60 38.52 2.35
CA ILE A 18 -14.98 37.23 1.73
C ILE A 18 -13.77 36.57 1.05
N GLY A 19 -12.79 37.36 0.62
CA GLY A 19 -11.48 36.90 0.16
C GLY A 19 -10.61 36.40 1.31
N GLY A 20 -11.12 35.44 2.08
CA GLY A 20 -10.36 34.70 3.06
C GLY A 20 -9.14 34.13 2.36
N GLN A 21 -7.97 34.63 2.76
CA GLN A 21 -6.68 34.08 2.37
C GLN A 21 -6.77 32.58 2.59
N GLY A 22 -6.84 31.81 1.50
CA GLY A 22 -6.62 30.38 1.52
C GLY A 22 -5.17 30.20 1.94
N THR A 23 -4.91 30.32 3.24
CA THR A 23 -3.64 29.88 3.80
C THR A 23 -3.54 28.43 3.34
N PRO A 24 -2.49 28.05 2.60
CA PRO A 24 -2.25 26.65 2.35
C PRO A 24 -2.11 26.09 3.75
N THR A 25 -3.18 25.44 4.25
CA THR A 25 -3.17 24.80 5.54
C THR A 25 -1.97 23.91 5.42
N MET A 26 -0.92 24.24 6.18
CA MET A 26 0.30 23.48 6.22
C MET A 26 -0.16 22.16 6.82
N ARG A 27 -0.68 21.28 5.97
CA ARG A 27 -1.14 19.95 6.34
C ARG A 27 0.14 19.34 6.85
N ASN A 28 0.29 19.30 8.17
CA ASN A 28 1.40 18.61 8.80
C ASN A 28 1.49 17.28 8.09
N ARG A 29 2.57 17.09 7.32
CA ARG A 29 2.77 15.92 6.47
C ARG A 29 3.07 14.76 7.41
N ARG A 30 2.02 14.11 7.90
CA ARG A 30 2.11 13.08 8.95
C ARG A 30 2.46 11.76 8.29
N CYS A 31 3.74 11.51 8.09
CA CYS A 31 4.23 10.18 7.72
C CYS A 31 3.75 9.12 8.72
N SER A 32 3.53 7.88 8.26
CA SER A 32 3.12 6.77 9.15
C SER A 32 4.24 6.39 10.12
N CYS A 33 5.48 6.58 9.69
CA CYS A 33 6.70 6.30 10.41
C CYS A 33 7.27 7.58 11.01
N ILE A 34 7.26 7.65 12.34
CA ILE A 34 7.92 8.72 13.10
C ILE A 34 9.41 8.40 13.30
N THR A 35 9.73 7.11 13.51
CA THR A 35 11.09 6.65 13.79
C THR A 35 11.35 5.35 13.04
N THR A 36 12.55 5.21 12.49
CA THR A 36 13.01 3.98 11.83
C THR A 36 13.80 3.12 12.80
N SER A 37 13.58 1.81 12.75
CA SER A 37 14.37 0.84 13.48
C SER A 37 15.68 0.57 12.75
N GLN A 38 16.78 0.54 13.49
CA GLN A 38 18.10 0.13 12.98
C GLN A 38 18.35 -1.38 13.15
N ARG A 39 17.38 -2.14 13.66
CA ARG A 39 17.55 -3.58 13.86
C ARG A 39 17.56 -4.32 12.53
N THR A 40 18.53 -5.20 12.35
CA THR A 40 18.58 -6.16 11.25
C THR A 40 17.43 -7.15 11.38
N ILE A 41 16.49 -7.13 10.42
CA ILE A 41 15.37 -8.07 10.38
C ILE A 41 15.69 -9.20 9.39
N GLN A 42 15.50 -10.45 9.81
CA GLN A 42 15.59 -11.58 8.88
C GLN A 42 14.26 -11.77 8.14
N SER A 43 14.33 -11.92 6.81
CA SER A 43 13.17 -12.17 5.93
C SER A 43 12.30 -13.37 6.34
N LYS A 44 12.86 -14.34 7.06
CA LYS A 44 12.14 -15.53 7.56
C LYS A 44 11.02 -15.21 8.56
N PHE A 45 11.16 -14.12 9.32
CA PHE A 45 10.20 -13.70 10.34
C PHE A 45 9.21 -12.64 9.85
N LEU A 46 9.39 -12.15 8.61
CA LEU A 46 8.44 -11.25 7.99
C LEU A 46 7.16 -12.00 7.59
N LYS A 47 6.04 -11.35 7.88
CA LYS A 47 4.70 -11.71 7.40
C LYS A 47 4.33 -10.91 6.17
N ASP A 48 4.63 -9.60 6.20
CA ASP A 48 4.37 -8.68 5.12
C ASP A 48 5.43 -7.57 5.09
N LEU A 49 5.66 -7.00 3.92
CA LEU A 49 6.59 -5.89 3.71
C LEU A 49 5.95 -4.91 2.73
N LYS A 50 5.67 -3.70 3.21
CA LYS A 50 5.03 -2.64 2.42
C LYS A 50 6.00 -1.51 2.20
N GLN A 51 6.14 -1.09 0.96
CA GLN A 51 6.93 0.08 0.57
C GLN A 51 5.97 1.15 0.04
N PHE A 52 6.09 2.34 0.59
CA PHE A 52 5.32 3.53 0.22
C PHE A 52 6.28 4.54 -0.38
N ALA A 53 6.03 4.94 -1.62
CA ALA A 53 6.77 6.01 -2.27
C ALA A 53 6.39 7.37 -1.66
N PRO A 54 7.24 8.40 -1.83
CA PRO A 54 6.89 9.78 -1.50
C PRO A 54 5.55 10.18 -2.12
N SER A 55 4.71 10.85 -1.35
CA SER A 55 3.38 11.29 -1.74
C SER A 55 3.10 12.71 -1.25
N SER A 56 2.00 13.32 -1.70
CA SER A 56 1.58 14.66 -1.25
C SER A 56 1.40 14.74 0.28
N TYR A 57 1.14 13.61 0.94
CA TYR A 57 0.95 13.53 2.39
C TYR A 57 2.23 13.23 3.19
N CYS A 58 3.22 12.57 2.59
CA CYS A 58 4.52 12.28 3.20
C CYS A 58 5.61 12.31 2.13
N GLU A 59 6.59 13.22 2.26
CA GLU A 59 7.66 13.39 1.27
C GLU A 59 8.74 12.30 1.32
N LYS A 60 8.69 11.45 2.34
CA LYS A 60 9.70 10.42 2.58
C LYS A 60 9.18 9.07 2.07
N THR A 61 10.10 8.25 1.57
CA THR A 61 9.81 6.83 1.31
C THR A 61 9.67 6.12 2.65
N GLU A 62 8.57 5.38 2.84
CA GLU A 62 8.33 4.62 4.06
C GLU A 62 8.35 3.13 3.76
N ILE A 63 9.04 2.35 4.60
CA ILE A 63 9.00 0.88 4.51
C ILE A 63 8.50 0.34 5.84
N ILE A 64 7.38 -0.37 5.80
CA ILE A 64 6.75 -0.96 6.97
C ILE A 64 6.86 -2.48 6.88
N ALA A 65 7.62 -3.05 7.79
CA ALA A 65 7.74 -4.48 7.99
C ALA A 65 6.70 -4.95 9.01
N THR A 66 5.88 -5.92 8.63
CA THR A 66 5.00 -6.63 9.56
C THR A 66 5.62 -7.99 9.86
N MET A 67 5.94 -8.23 11.12
CA MET A 67 6.51 -9.47 11.62
C MET A 67 5.40 -10.53 11.82
N LYS A 68 5.77 -11.81 11.86
CA LYS A 68 4.82 -12.92 12.08
C LYS A 68 4.11 -12.86 13.43
N ASN A 69 4.74 -12.27 14.44
CA ASN A 69 4.13 -12.00 15.75
C ASN A 69 3.15 -10.81 15.73
N GLY A 70 2.93 -10.17 14.57
CA GLY A 70 2.03 -9.02 14.43
C GLY A 70 2.68 -7.66 14.69
N VAL A 71 3.91 -7.62 15.19
CA VAL A 71 4.64 -6.38 15.42
C VAL A 71 4.93 -5.69 14.09
N GLN A 72 4.62 -4.40 14.01
CA GLN A 72 4.97 -3.55 12.87
C GLN A 72 6.19 -2.71 13.20
N THR A 73 7.08 -2.54 12.23
CA THR A 73 8.30 -1.76 12.39
C THR A 73 8.60 -1.00 11.11
N CYS A 74 8.91 0.27 11.28
CA CYS A 74 9.41 1.13 10.21
C CYS A 74 10.90 0.85 9.97
N LEU A 75 11.27 0.71 8.71
CA LEU A 75 12.63 0.46 8.26
C LEU A 75 13.19 1.67 7.51
N ASN A 76 14.50 1.86 7.59
CA ASN A 76 15.19 2.93 6.88
C ASN A 76 15.39 2.56 5.39
N PRO A 77 14.80 3.29 4.42
CA PRO A 77 14.98 3.01 2.99
C PRO A 77 16.42 3.18 2.49
N ASP A 78 17.22 4.00 3.16
CA ASP A 78 18.58 4.30 2.74
C ASP A 78 19.60 3.24 3.20
N SER A 79 19.21 2.39 4.17
CA SER A 79 20.07 1.34 4.71
C SER A 79 20.28 0.20 3.70
N THR A 80 21.55 -0.20 3.53
CA THR A 80 21.95 -1.33 2.68
C THR A 80 21.29 -2.64 3.12
N ASP A 81 21.19 -2.88 4.43
CA ASP A 81 20.57 -4.09 4.98
C ASP A 81 19.09 -4.19 4.63
N VAL A 82 18.39 -3.04 4.62
CA VAL A 82 16.96 -2.98 4.26
C VAL A 82 16.77 -3.25 2.77
N LYS A 83 17.66 -2.76 1.91
CA LYS A 83 17.64 -3.06 0.47
C LYS A 83 17.84 -4.56 0.21
N GLU A 84 18.80 -5.18 0.90
CA GLU A 84 19.05 -6.62 0.79
C GLU A 84 17.85 -7.45 1.31
N LEU A 85 17.23 -7.00 2.40
CA LEU A 85 16.03 -7.61 2.97
C LEU A 85 14.87 -7.63 1.97
N ILE A 86 14.60 -6.53 1.29
CA ILE A 86 13.55 -6.42 0.27
C ILE A 86 13.80 -7.44 -0.85
N GLN A 87 15.01 -7.48 -1.40
CA GLN A 87 15.37 -8.42 -2.47
C GLN A 87 15.19 -9.88 -2.04
N LYS A 88 15.64 -10.23 -0.82
CA LYS A 88 15.45 -11.58 -0.27
C LYS A 88 13.97 -11.92 -0.08
N TRP A 89 13.18 -10.96 0.38
CA TRP A 89 11.74 -11.13 0.59
C TRP A 89 10.99 -11.37 -0.73
N GLU A 90 11.23 -10.57 -1.76
CA GLU A 90 10.59 -10.69 -3.07
C GLU A 90 10.85 -12.06 -3.72
N LYS A 91 12.09 -12.55 -3.64
CA LYS A 91 12.47 -13.88 -4.10
C LYS A 91 11.66 -14.97 -3.38
N GLN A 92 11.56 -14.89 -2.05
CA GLN A 92 10.79 -15.85 -1.25
C GLN A 92 9.29 -15.82 -1.58
N VAL A 93 8.70 -14.63 -1.72
CA VAL A 93 7.28 -14.48 -2.06
C VAL A 93 6.99 -15.07 -3.45
N SER A 94 7.86 -14.80 -4.43
CA SER A 94 7.74 -15.32 -5.79
C SER A 94 7.82 -16.84 -5.85
N GLN A 95 8.77 -17.45 -5.13
CA GLN A 95 8.89 -18.91 -5.03
C GLN A 95 7.67 -19.54 -4.36
N LYS A 96 7.18 -18.97 -3.26
CA LYS A 96 5.95 -19.44 -2.58
C LYS A 96 4.73 -19.35 -3.48
N LYS A 97 4.59 -18.29 -4.28
CA LYS A 97 3.50 -18.16 -5.28
C LYS A 97 3.57 -19.27 -6.34
N LYS A 98 4.76 -19.56 -6.89
CA LYS A 98 4.96 -20.66 -7.86
C LYS A 98 4.57 -22.01 -7.25
N GLN A 99 5.02 -22.32 -6.03
CA GLN A 99 4.65 -23.56 -5.34
C GLN A 99 3.14 -23.67 -5.08
N LYS A 100 2.48 -22.58 -4.63
CA LYS A 100 1.02 -22.57 -4.44
C LYS A 100 0.27 -22.80 -5.75
N LYS A 101 0.72 -22.21 -6.87
CA LYS A 101 0.13 -22.43 -8.20
C LYS A 101 0.28 -23.90 -8.65
N GLY A 102 1.48 -24.48 -8.48
CA GLY A 102 1.73 -25.89 -8.75
C GLY A 102 0.80 -26.82 -7.95
N LYS A 103 0.67 -26.58 -6.64
CA LYS A 103 -0.24 -27.34 -5.76
C LYS A 103 -1.72 -27.18 -6.19
N ARG A 104 -2.15 -25.96 -6.55
CA ARG A 104 -3.52 -25.70 -7.02
C ARG A 104 -3.81 -26.40 -8.35
N TYR A 105 -2.87 -26.38 -9.29
CA TYR A 105 -2.97 -27.09 -10.57
C TYR A 105 -3.12 -28.60 -10.36
N GLN A 106 -2.26 -29.20 -9.53
CA GLN A 106 -2.35 -30.63 -9.20
C GLN A 106 -3.66 -31.00 -8.51
N LYS A 107 -4.15 -30.17 -7.56
CA LYS A 107 -5.44 -30.39 -6.89
C LYS A 107 -6.60 -30.39 -7.89
N SER A 108 -6.62 -29.42 -8.82
CA SER A 108 -7.64 -29.35 -9.87
C SER A 108 -7.63 -30.60 -10.76
N LYS A 109 -6.44 -31.05 -11.19
CA LYS A 109 -6.29 -32.26 -12.03
C LYS A 109 -6.75 -33.53 -11.29
N LYS A 110 -6.51 -33.62 -9.97
CA LYS A 110 -6.98 -34.74 -9.14
C LYS A 110 -8.51 -34.74 -9.00
N VAL A 111 -9.12 -33.58 -8.77
CA VAL A 111 -10.59 -33.42 -8.73
C VAL A 111 -11.22 -33.82 -10.07
N LEU A 112 -10.64 -33.37 -11.20
CA LEU A 112 -11.11 -33.72 -12.54
C LEU A 112 -11.03 -35.24 -12.79
N LYS A 113 -9.95 -35.89 -12.32
CA LYS A 113 -9.76 -37.34 -12.47
C LYS A 113 -10.75 -38.15 -11.63
N VAL A 114 -11.06 -37.73 -10.40
CA VAL A 114 -12.09 -38.36 -9.55
C VAL A 114 -13.48 -38.21 -10.19
N LYS A 115 -13.83 -37.01 -10.66
CA LYS A 115 -15.12 -36.76 -11.30
C LYS A 115 -15.32 -37.59 -12.57
N LYS A 116 -14.25 -37.83 -13.33
CA LYS A 116 -14.26 -38.72 -14.51
C LYS A 116 -14.44 -40.20 -14.14
N SER A 117 -13.90 -40.64 -13.00
CA SER A 117 -14.04 -42.01 -12.50
C SER A 117 -15.40 -42.30 -11.86
N GLN A 118 -16.09 -41.28 -11.33
CA GLN A 118 -17.42 -41.40 -10.73
C GLN A 118 -18.57 -41.32 -11.76
N HIS A 119 -18.28 -41.04 -13.03
CA HIS A 119 -19.26 -41.14 -14.12
C HIS A 119 -18.96 -42.32 -15.07
N PRO A 120 -19.03 -43.59 -14.61
CA PRO A 120 -19.27 -44.71 -15.50
C PRO A 120 -20.78 -44.81 -15.77
N HIS A 121 -21.15 -44.98 -17.03
CA HIS A 121 -22.52 -45.24 -17.53
C HIS A 121 -23.56 -44.11 -17.45
N GLN A 122 -23.72 -43.36 -18.54
CA GLN A 122 -25.02 -43.17 -19.23
C GLN A 122 -24.73 -42.63 -20.63
N LYS A 123 -24.53 -43.50 -21.64
CA LYS A 123 -24.80 -43.27 -23.09
C LYS A 123 -24.26 -44.43 -23.92
N LYS A 124 -24.99 -45.55 -23.91
CA LYS A 124 -25.10 -46.45 -25.06
C LYS A 124 -26.40 -47.23 -24.91
N THR A 125 -27.46 -46.75 -25.53
CA THR A 125 -28.64 -47.54 -25.83
C THR A 125 -29.12 -47.11 -27.21
N THR A 126 -29.34 -48.15 -28.00
CA THR A 126 -29.81 -48.26 -29.39
C THR A 126 -30.76 -47.18 -29.85
#